data_AF-A0AAE4GD70-F1
#
_entry.id   AF-A0AAE4GD70-F1
#
_cell.length_a   1.000
_cell.length_b   1.000
_cell.length_c   1.000
_cell.angle_alpha   90.00
_cell.angle_beta   90.00
_cell.angle_gamma   90.00
#
_symmetry.space_group_name_H-M   'P 1'
#
loop_
_entity.id
_entity.type
_entity.pdbx_description
1 polymer ?
#
loop_
_entity_poly.entity_id
_entity_poly.type
_entity_poly.pdbx_seq_one_letter_code
_entity_poly.pdbx_strand_id
1 'polypeptide(L)'
;MWGLNGCRSNHEVREFLSLPLLRLLEADYFASYTWDDDRQCFSDRVSVNMDPANLANYEHYYQYRDPITHKLQRLSVPTLVTQVMPMEHLQRTEFFNDFLARDGLCFGINMFAYDGTRNIGDIRIWRGARKENFSPAALQLLALIQPSFTHALQRTKPRAAALAAAEVDPAVVSRLSERERDLARYICCGLSDKAIARELHIEFSTVRTHISKIFKKLNVSNRTQLVKCLIEERQTS
;
A
#
# COMPACT_ATOMS: atom_id res chain seq x y z
N MET A 1 12.17 -16.69 13.12
CA MET A 1 12.12 -15.23 13.38
C MET A 1 10.65 -14.83 13.29
N TRP A 2 9.91 -14.93 14.40
CA TRP A 2 8.44 -14.79 14.43
C TRP A 2 8.03 -13.35 14.78
N GLY A 3 7.02 -12.80 14.09
CA GLY A 3 6.48 -11.46 14.31
C GLY A 3 6.64 -10.52 13.10
N LEU A 4 6.16 -9.27 13.23
CA LEU A 4 6.21 -8.23 12.19
C LEU A 4 7.63 -8.01 11.60
N ASN A 5 8.66 -8.32 12.37
CA ASN A 5 10.07 -8.23 11.95
C ASN A 5 10.45 -9.24 10.85
N GLY A 6 9.70 -10.33 10.70
CA GLY A 6 9.91 -11.34 9.66
C GLY A 6 9.27 -11.01 8.31
N CYS A 7 8.30 -10.08 8.27
CA CYS A 7 7.63 -9.67 7.04
C CYS A 7 8.60 -8.93 6.10
N ARG A 8 8.53 -9.25 4.81
CA ARG A 8 9.40 -8.73 3.74
C ARG A 8 8.70 -7.73 2.82
N SER A 9 7.38 -7.62 2.90
CA SER A 9 6.56 -6.71 2.09
C SER A 9 5.45 -6.05 2.92
N ASN A 10 4.91 -4.94 2.39
CA ASN A 10 3.74 -4.28 2.99
C ASN A 10 2.51 -5.20 3.01
N HIS A 11 2.34 -6.01 1.96
CA HIS A 11 1.30 -7.04 1.88
C HIS A 11 1.42 -8.05 3.02
N GLU A 12 2.59 -8.63 3.23
CA GLU A 12 2.83 -9.63 4.29
C GLU A 12 2.57 -9.07 5.70
N VAL A 13 2.90 -7.79 5.95
CA VAL A 13 2.60 -7.14 7.23
C VAL A 13 1.08 -7.10 7.49
N ARG A 14 0.32 -6.68 6.48
CA ARG A 14 -1.14 -6.52 6.58
C ARG A 14 -1.84 -7.88 6.65
N GLU A 15 -1.37 -8.86 5.87
CA GLU A 15 -1.83 -10.25 5.93
C GLU A 15 -1.56 -10.88 7.30
N PHE A 16 -0.34 -10.72 7.83
CA PHE A 16 0.04 -11.26 9.15
C PHE A 16 -0.83 -10.73 10.29
N LEU A 17 -1.23 -9.45 10.23
CA LEU A 17 -2.05 -8.82 11.26
C LEU A 17 -3.55 -9.12 11.15
N SER A 18 -4.02 -9.59 10.00
CA SER A 18 -5.45 -9.75 9.72
C SER A 18 -6.19 -10.62 10.76
N LEU A 19 -5.79 -11.88 10.92
CA LEU A 19 -6.43 -12.82 11.85
C LEU A 19 -6.19 -12.49 13.34
N PRO A 20 -4.99 -12.08 13.78
CA PRO A 20 -4.78 -11.62 15.15
C PRO A 20 -5.68 -10.43 15.52
N LEU A 21 -5.82 -9.43 14.64
CA LEU A 21 -6.65 -8.27 14.92
C LEU A 21 -8.15 -8.61 14.96
N LEU A 22 -8.63 -9.48 14.06
CA LEU A 22 -10.01 -9.95 14.13
C LEU A 22 -10.32 -10.65 15.46
N ARG A 23 -9.40 -11.49 15.94
CA ARG A 23 -9.55 -12.17 17.24
C ARG A 23 -9.49 -11.18 18.40
N LEU A 24 -8.51 -10.28 18.40
CA LEU A 24 -8.33 -9.29 19.46
C LEU A 24 -9.54 -8.36 19.61
N LEU A 25 -10.15 -7.95 18.50
CA LEU A 25 -11.27 -7.02 18.49
C LEU A 25 -12.63 -7.72 18.36
N GLU A 26 -12.68 -9.05 18.46
CA GLU A 26 -13.90 -9.86 18.29
C GLU A 26 -14.70 -9.45 17.03
N ALA A 27 -14.00 -9.21 15.94
CA ALA A 27 -14.56 -8.71 14.69
C ALA A 27 -14.76 -9.82 13.66
N ASP A 28 -15.52 -9.52 12.61
CA ASP A 28 -15.95 -10.51 11.63
C ASP A 28 -15.19 -10.38 10.32
N TYR A 29 -14.86 -9.16 9.90
CA TYR A 29 -14.28 -8.87 8.59
C TYR A 29 -13.07 -7.96 8.68
N PHE A 30 -12.07 -8.25 7.87
CA PHE A 30 -10.85 -7.45 7.76
C PHE A 30 -10.65 -7.05 6.31
N ALA A 31 -10.31 -5.78 6.09
CA ALA A 31 -9.78 -5.30 4.82
C ALA A 31 -8.61 -4.36 5.07
N SER A 32 -7.71 -4.33 4.11
CA SER A 32 -6.56 -3.44 4.11
C SER A 32 -6.11 -3.18 2.69
N TYR A 33 -5.76 -1.94 2.41
CA TYR A 33 -5.28 -1.45 1.13
C TYR A 33 -4.07 -0.55 1.32
N THR A 34 -3.34 -0.33 0.24
CA THR A 34 -2.34 0.73 0.13
C THR A 34 -2.86 1.83 -0.79
N TRP A 35 -2.54 3.09 -0.50
CA TRP A 35 -2.83 4.19 -1.40
C TRP A 35 -1.80 4.25 -2.53
N ASP A 36 -2.28 4.29 -3.77
CA ASP A 36 -1.51 4.51 -4.97
C ASP A 36 -1.64 5.98 -5.39
N ASP A 37 -0.57 6.75 -5.19
CA ASP A 37 -0.54 8.19 -5.52
C ASP A 37 -0.62 8.44 -7.03
N ASP A 38 -0.10 7.54 -7.88
CA ASP A 38 -0.10 7.73 -9.33
C ASP A 38 -1.51 7.55 -9.89
N ARG A 39 -2.24 6.58 -9.36
CA ARG A 39 -3.60 6.24 -9.79
C ARG A 39 -4.70 6.92 -8.97
N GLN A 40 -4.32 7.58 -7.87
CA GLN A 40 -5.23 8.21 -6.90
C GLN A 40 -6.30 7.22 -6.42
N CYS A 41 -5.89 6.00 -6.11
CA CYS A 41 -6.81 4.92 -5.71
C CYS A 41 -6.19 3.96 -4.70
N PHE A 42 -7.03 3.20 -4.00
CA PHE A 42 -6.63 2.09 -3.15
C PHE A 42 -6.33 0.85 -4.01
N SER A 43 -5.21 0.21 -3.70
CA SER A 43 -4.69 -0.99 -4.37
C SER A 43 -4.07 -1.96 -3.35
N ASP A 44 -3.49 -3.07 -3.84
CA ASP A 44 -2.84 -4.12 -3.03
C ASP A 44 -3.75 -4.62 -1.88
N ARG A 45 -4.90 -5.20 -2.23
CA ARG A 45 -5.89 -5.66 -1.25
C ARG A 45 -5.37 -6.83 -0.40
N VAL A 46 -5.62 -6.75 0.91
CA VAL A 46 -5.67 -7.89 1.84
C VAL A 46 -7.06 -7.92 2.44
N SER A 47 -7.71 -9.08 2.46
CA SER A 47 -9.07 -9.21 3.00
C SER A 47 -9.32 -10.57 3.66
N VAL A 48 -10.15 -10.59 4.70
CA VAL A 48 -10.61 -11.80 5.38
C VAL A 48 -12.13 -11.75 5.55
N ASN A 49 -12.79 -12.87 5.24
CA ASN A 49 -14.25 -13.09 5.34
C ASN A 49 -15.13 -12.17 4.47
N MET A 50 -14.56 -11.50 3.46
CA MET A 50 -15.28 -10.62 2.53
C MET A 50 -15.40 -11.26 1.14
N ASP A 51 -16.48 -10.98 0.41
CA ASP A 51 -16.72 -11.51 -0.94
C ASP A 51 -15.76 -10.82 -1.95
N PRO A 52 -14.85 -11.56 -2.61
CA PRO A 52 -13.93 -11.00 -3.59
C PRO A 52 -14.64 -10.26 -4.74
N ALA A 53 -15.84 -10.69 -5.14
CA ALA A 53 -16.61 -10.04 -6.19
C ALA A 53 -17.17 -8.68 -5.72
N ASN A 54 -17.62 -8.59 -4.47
CA ASN A 54 -18.07 -7.33 -3.90
C ASN A 54 -16.91 -6.34 -3.70
N LEU A 55 -15.74 -6.84 -3.27
CA LEU A 55 -14.52 -6.02 -3.17
C LEU A 55 -14.02 -5.52 -4.52
N ALA A 56 -14.19 -6.30 -5.60
CA ALA A 56 -13.90 -5.83 -6.96
C ALA A 56 -14.80 -4.63 -7.36
N ASN A 57 -16.07 -4.62 -6.93
CA ASN A 57 -16.95 -3.47 -7.12
C ASN A 57 -16.46 -2.25 -6.33
N TYR A 58 -15.93 -2.45 -5.12
CA TYR A 58 -15.31 -1.37 -4.37
C TYR A 58 -14.12 -0.77 -5.10
N GLU A 59 -13.22 -1.62 -5.58
CA GLU A 59 -12.02 -1.21 -6.33
C GLU A 59 -12.38 -0.50 -7.65
N HIS A 60 -13.49 -0.85 -8.30
CA HIS A 60 -13.84 -0.22 -9.58
C HIS A 60 -14.73 1.02 -9.44
N TYR A 61 -15.61 1.06 -8.45
CA TYR A 61 -16.68 2.05 -8.37
C TYR A 61 -16.75 2.77 -7.02
N TYR A 62 -16.90 2.00 -5.92
CA TYR A 62 -17.24 2.61 -4.64
C TYR A 62 -16.10 3.36 -3.97
N GLN A 63 -14.84 3.01 -4.22
CA GLN A 63 -13.72 3.74 -3.62
C GLN A 63 -13.69 5.23 -4.01
N TYR A 64 -14.25 5.59 -5.18
CA TYR A 64 -14.37 6.97 -5.66
C TYR A 64 -15.63 7.69 -5.15
N ARG A 65 -16.55 6.94 -4.52
CA ARG A 65 -17.84 7.41 -3.99
C ARG A 65 -17.99 7.15 -2.50
N ASP A 66 -16.89 6.74 -1.85
CA ASP A 66 -16.85 6.42 -0.44
C ASP A 66 -16.98 7.72 0.40
N PRO A 67 -18.10 7.90 1.12
CA PRO A 67 -18.36 9.13 1.84
C PRO A 67 -17.65 9.20 3.21
N ILE A 68 -17.00 8.12 3.63
CA ILE A 68 -16.39 7.97 4.96
C ILE A 68 -14.85 7.98 4.91
N THR A 69 -14.24 7.35 3.91
CA THR A 69 -12.79 7.09 3.90
C THR A 69 -11.97 8.39 3.91
N HIS A 70 -12.32 9.39 3.10
CA HIS A 70 -11.60 10.68 3.10
C HIS A 70 -11.69 11.43 4.44
N LYS A 71 -12.81 11.26 5.19
CA LYS A 71 -12.98 11.89 6.52
C LYS A 71 -12.11 11.19 7.54
N LEU A 72 -12.07 9.86 7.50
CA LEU A 72 -11.27 9.05 8.40
C LEU A 72 -9.76 9.29 8.20
N GLN A 73 -9.32 9.42 6.94
CA GLN A 73 -7.94 9.73 6.59
C GLN A 73 -7.45 11.06 7.21
N ARG A 74 -8.33 12.05 7.42
CA ARG A 74 -7.94 13.34 8.01
C ARG A 74 -7.67 13.29 9.51
N LEU A 75 -8.13 12.25 10.19
CA LEU A 75 -8.07 12.18 11.65
C LEU A 75 -6.77 11.53 12.16
N SER A 76 -6.04 10.81 11.30
CA SER A 76 -4.72 10.17 11.58
C SER A 76 -4.65 9.25 12.80
N VAL A 77 -5.76 9.05 13.51
CA VAL A 77 -5.91 8.17 14.68
C VAL A 77 -6.96 7.10 14.38
N PRO A 78 -6.94 5.96 15.10
CA PRO A 78 -7.99 4.96 14.94
C PRO A 78 -9.34 5.60 15.23
N THR A 79 -10.28 5.41 14.33
CA THR A 79 -11.57 6.12 14.34
C THR A 79 -12.69 5.18 13.93
N LEU A 80 -13.83 5.27 14.61
CA LEU A 80 -15.05 4.57 14.24
C LEU A 80 -15.70 5.25 13.03
N VAL A 81 -16.28 4.46 12.13
CA VAL A 81 -17.06 5.00 11.01
C VAL A 81 -18.20 5.90 11.50
N THR A 82 -18.84 5.52 12.61
CA THR A 82 -19.93 6.28 13.22
C THR A 82 -19.52 7.64 13.80
N GLN A 83 -18.22 7.88 14.04
CA GLN A 83 -17.71 9.18 14.48
C GLN A 83 -17.62 10.20 13.34
N VAL A 84 -17.44 9.75 12.10
CA VAL A 84 -17.39 10.65 10.91
C VAL A 84 -18.71 10.72 10.16
N MET A 85 -19.56 9.72 10.35
CA MET A 85 -20.88 9.63 9.74
C MET A 85 -21.82 8.80 10.62
N PRO A 86 -22.85 9.41 11.25
CA PRO A 86 -23.85 8.66 12.02
C PRO A 86 -24.48 7.54 11.20
N MET A 87 -24.83 6.43 11.85
CA MET A 87 -25.36 5.23 11.18
C MET A 87 -26.59 5.54 10.31
N GLU A 88 -27.51 6.36 10.82
CA GLU A 88 -28.71 6.79 10.07
C GLU A 88 -28.36 7.46 8.73
N HIS A 89 -27.30 8.27 8.70
CA HIS A 89 -26.85 8.92 7.48
C HIS A 89 -26.14 7.94 6.55
N LEU A 90 -25.31 7.06 7.10
CA LEU A 90 -24.59 6.04 6.33
C LEU A 90 -25.58 5.12 5.61
N GLN A 91 -26.62 4.65 6.30
CA GLN A 91 -27.67 3.79 5.76
C GLN A 91 -28.47 4.41 4.60
N ARG A 92 -28.45 5.74 4.44
CA ARG A 92 -29.10 6.42 3.31
C ARG A 92 -28.25 6.47 2.04
N THR A 93 -27.01 6.00 2.09
CA THR A 93 -26.07 6.06 0.96
C THR A 93 -26.14 4.81 0.08
N GLU A 94 -25.86 4.95 -1.23
CA GLU A 94 -25.63 3.80 -2.12
C GLU A 94 -24.47 2.93 -1.60
N PHE A 95 -23.43 3.59 -1.06
CA PHE A 95 -22.25 2.93 -0.51
C PHE A 95 -22.60 1.93 0.60
N PHE A 96 -23.53 2.29 1.49
CA PHE A 96 -23.97 1.35 2.50
C PHE A 96 -24.85 0.25 1.92
N ASN A 97 -25.90 0.61 1.19
CA ASN A 97 -26.92 -0.34 0.76
C ASN A 97 -26.40 -1.37 -0.24
N ASP A 98 -25.56 -0.94 -1.18
CA ASP A 98 -25.16 -1.76 -2.32
C ASP A 98 -23.79 -2.41 -2.15
N PHE A 99 -22.95 -1.88 -1.24
CA PHE A 99 -21.62 -2.43 -0.93
C PHE A 99 -21.50 -2.96 0.50
N LEU A 100 -21.65 -2.12 1.53
CA LEU A 100 -21.39 -2.54 2.92
C LEU A 100 -22.41 -3.59 3.41
N ALA A 101 -23.70 -3.31 3.26
CA ALA A 101 -24.79 -4.16 3.74
C ALA A 101 -24.81 -5.53 3.04
N ARG A 102 -24.37 -5.58 1.79
CA ARG A 102 -24.26 -6.82 0.99
C ARG A 102 -23.40 -7.88 1.66
N ASP A 103 -22.27 -7.49 2.25
CA ASP A 103 -21.37 -8.39 3.00
C ASP A 103 -21.66 -8.37 4.51
N GLY A 104 -22.67 -7.61 4.95
CA GLY A 104 -23.03 -7.46 6.37
C GLY A 104 -22.09 -6.55 7.16
N LEU A 105 -21.34 -5.66 6.49
CA LEU A 105 -20.39 -4.73 7.11
C LEU A 105 -21.13 -3.59 7.82
N CYS A 106 -21.50 -3.80 9.09
CA CYS A 106 -22.37 -2.87 9.81
C CYS A 106 -21.56 -1.83 10.59
N PHE A 107 -20.70 -2.27 11.50
CA PHE A 107 -19.94 -1.39 12.38
C PHE A 107 -18.46 -1.44 12.02
N GLY A 108 -17.89 -0.30 11.60
CA GLY A 108 -16.51 -0.21 11.13
C GLY A 108 -15.60 0.60 12.05
N ILE A 109 -14.34 0.19 12.15
CA ILE A 109 -13.23 0.93 12.75
C ILE A 109 -12.04 0.93 11.78
N ASN A 110 -11.45 2.10 11.58
CA ASN A 110 -10.36 2.28 10.63
C ASN A 110 -9.13 2.87 11.33
N MET A 111 -7.95 2.45 10.88
CA MET A 111 -6.67 2.98 11.28
C MET A 111 -5.80 3.16 10.04
N PHE A 112 -5.14 4.31 9.91
CA PHE A 112 -4.28 4.64 8.77
C PHE A 112 -2.82 4.78 9.23
N ALA A 113 -1.90 4.34 8.39
CA ALA A 113 -0.46 4.52 8.59
C ALA A 113 0.07 5.54 7.58
N TYR A 114 0.91 6.45 8.06
CA TYR A 114 1.49 7.51 7.25
C TYR A 114 3.02 7.49 7.32
N ASP A 115 3.65 7.86 6.21
CA ASP A 115 5.05 8.27 6.16
C ASP A 115 5.12 9.69 5.62
N GLY A 116 5.39 10.66 6.50
CA GLY A 116 5.14 12.07 6.22
C GLY A 116 3.65 12.31 5.92
N THR A 117 3.35 12.83 4.74
CA THR A 117 1.97 13.07 4.27
C THR A 117 1.38 11.89 3.49
N ARG A 118 2.20 10.90 3.15
CA ARG A 118 1.80 9.78 2.29
C ARG A 118 1.14 8.68 3.11
N ASN A 119 -0.05 8.25 2.70
CA ASN A 119 -0.68 7.05 3.25
C ASN A 119 0.04 5.81 2.72
N ILE A 120 0.59 5.00 3.62
CA ILE A 120 1.38 3.81 3.27
C ILE A 120 0.63 2.50 3.52
N GLY A 121 -0.60 2.57 4.02
CA GLY A 121 -1.43 1.42 4.30
C GLY A 121 -2.51 1.74 5.33
N ASP A 122 -3.57 0.94 5.31
CA ASP A 122 -4.66 1.06 6.28
C ASP A 122 -5.04 -0.30 6.88
N ILE A 123 -5.83 -0.25 7.95
CA ILE A 123 -6.53 -1.39 8.54
C ILE A 123 -7.99 -0.97 8.67
N ARG A 124 -8.90 -1.79 8.13
CA ARG A 124 -10.35 -1.61 8.20
C ARG A 124 -10.96 -2.87 8.77
N ILE A 125 -11.60 -2.74 9.91
CA ILE A 125 -12.16 -3.88 10.64
C ILE A 125 -13.65 -3.64 10.82
N TRP A 126 -14.44 -4.66 10.51
CA TRP A 126 -15.89 -4.58 10.55
C TRP A 126 -16.51 -5.68 11.39
N ARG A 127 -17.62 -5.33 12.04
CA ARG A 127 -18.52 -6.25 12.74
C ARG A 127 -19.87 -6.31 12.04
N GLY A 128 -20.46 -7.50 12.07
CA GLY A 128 -21.80 -7.75 11.56
C GLY A 128 -22.89 -7.09 12.41
N ALA A 129 -24.09 -6.96 11.84
CA ALA A 129 -25.24 -6.31 12.49
C ALA A 129 -25.73 -7.00 13.78
N ARG A 130 -25.32 -8.25 14.04
CA ARG A 130 -25.65 -8.97 15.29
C ARG A 130 -24.73 -8.63 16.46
N LYS A 131 -23.68 -7.85 16.24
CA LYS A 131 -22.73 -7.42 17.28
C LYS A 131 -22.92 -5.94 17.58
N GLU A 132 -22.47 -5.52 18.75
CA GLU A 132 -22.39 -4.10 19.09
C GLU A 132 -21.23 -3.41 18.35
N ASN A 133 -21.33 -2.09 18.24
CA ASN A 133 -20.25 -1.25 17.73
C ASN A 133 -18.98 -1.39 18.61
N PHE A 134 -17.84 -0.98 18.09
CA PHE A 134 -16.57 -1.05 18.81
C PHE A 134 -16.58 -0.13 20.03
N SER A 135 -16.03 -0.65 21.14
CA SER A 135 -15.89 0.10 22.38
C SER A 135 -14.70 1.07 22.32
N PRO A 136 -14.64 2.08 23.22
CA PRO A 136 -13.46 2.92 23.36
C PRO A 136 -12.15 2.15 23.61
N ALA A 137 -12.23 0.97 24.25
CA ALA A 137 -11.07 0.11 24.46
C ALA A 137 -10.49 -0.43 23.14
N ALA A 138 -11.33 -0.72 22.14
CA ALA A 138 -10.86 -1.15 20.82
C ALA A 138 -10.05 -0.04 20.11
N LEU A 139 -10.47 1.23 20.24
CA LEU A 139 -9.72 2.38 19.72
C LEU A 139 -8.35 2.49 20.40
N GLN A 140 -8.30 2.34 21.72
CA GLN A 140 -7.04 2.39 22.49
C GLN A 140 -6.10 1.25 22.10
N LEU A 141 -6.60 0.02 21.93
CA LEU A 141 -5.81 -1.11 21.47
C LEU A 141 -5.20 -0.86 20.09
N LEU A 142 -6.00 -0.38 19.13
CA LEU A 142 -5.47 -0.01 17.81
C LEU A 142 -4.46 1.13 17.90
N ALA A 143 -4.67 2.12 18.77
CA ALA A 143 -3.74 3.24 18.95
C ALA A 143 -2.39 2.77 19.48
N LEU A 144 -2.35 1.74 20.34
CA LEU A 144 -1.11 1.11 20.80
C LEU A 144 -0.42 0.30 19.69
N ILE A 145 -1.18 -0.28 18.75
CA ILE A 145 -0.65 -1.08 17.64
C ILE A 145 -0.14 -0.19 16.50
N GLN A 146 -0.76 0.98 16.29
CA GLN A 146 -0.52 1.87 15.15
C GLN A 146 0.97 2.22 14.92
N PRO A 147 1.78 2.58 15.94
CA PRO A 147 3.19 2.91 15.73
C PRO A 147 3.99 1.72 15.20
N SER A 148 3.81 0.55 15.80
CA SER A 148 4.51 -0.69 15.38
C SER A 148 4.09 -1.12 13.98
N PHE A 149 2.81 -0.99 13.65
CA PHE A 149 2.29 -1.23 12.30
C PHE A 149 2.92 -0.27 11.28
N THR A 150 2.91 1.03 11.58
CA THR A 150 3.47 2.08 10.72
C THR A 150 4.96 1.83 10.46
N HIS A 151 5.74 1.55 11.51
CA HIS A 151 7.17 1.23 11.37
C HIS A 151 7.41 -0.04 10.57
N ALA A 152 6.58 -1.08 10.74
CA ALA A 152 6.69 -2.30 9.95
C ALA A 152 6.47 -2.04 8.46
N LEU A 153 5.46 -1.22 8.10
CA LEU A 153 5.19 -0.82 6.72
C LEU A 153 6.31 0.05 6.13
N GLN A 154 6.84 1.00 6.90
CA GLN A 154 7.98 1.84 6.49
C GLN A 154 9.22 0.98 6.16
N ARG A 155 9.51 -0.02 6.99
CA ARG A 155 10.66 -0.93 6.80
C ARG A 155 10.50 -1.86 5.59
N THR A 156 9.28 -2.27 5.29
CA THR A 156 8.97 -3.17 4.15
C THR A 156 8.58 -2.43 2.88
N LYS A 157 8.72 -1.09 2.86
CA LYS A 157 8.66 -0.34 1.61
C LYS A 157 9.65 -0.96 0.64
N PRO A 158 9.24 -1.26 -0.61
CA PRO A 158 10.20 -1.69 -1.60
C PRO A 158 11.27 -0.59 -1.65
N ARG A 159 12.54 -0.96 -1.45
CA ARG A 159 13.68 -0.04 -1.44
C ARG A 159 13.62 0.91 -2.65
N ALA A 160 13.02 0.47 -3.75
CA ALA A 160 12.61 1.24 -4.91
C ALA A 160 11.90 2.58 -4.66
N ALA A 161 11.02 2.68 -3.64
CA ALA A 161 10.33 3.93 -3.31
C ALA A 161 11.22 4.95 -2.59
N ALA A 162 12.21 4.49 -1.83
CA ALA A 162 13.27 5.37 -1.29
C ALA A 162 14.26 5.81 -2.38
N LEU A 163 14.34 5.04 -3.48
CA LEU A 163 15.20 5.30 -4.63
C LEU A 163 14.55 6.20 -5.68
N ALA A 164 13.21 6.23 -5.75
CA ALA A 164 12.48 7.20 -6.57
C ALA A 164 12.57 8.63 -6.02
N ALA A 165 12.83 8.79 -4.72
CA ALA A 165 13.10 10.07 -4.06
C ALA A 165 14.59 10.42 -3.97
N ALA A 166 15.49 9.48 -4.26
CA ALA A 166 16.91 9.76 -4.39
C ALA A 166 17.18 10.31 -5.80
N GLU A 167 17.65 11.55 -5.89
CA GLU A 167 18.11 12.13 -7.15
C GLU A 167 19.16 11.20 -7.77
N VAL A 168 18.85 10.65 -8.95
CA VAL A 168 19.76 9.78 -9.69
C VAL A 168 21.01 10.60 -10.06
N ASP A 169 22.21 10.09 -9.79
CA ASP A 169 23.46 10.81 -10.04
C ASP A 169 23.56 11.26 -11.51
N PRO A 170 23.55 12.58 -11.81
CA PRO A 170 23.65 13.11 -13.17
C PRO A 170 24.89 12.62 -13.93
N ALA A 171 26.00 12.34 -13.22
CA ALA A 171 27.25 11.87 -13.81
C ALA A 171 27.17 10.40 -14.28
N VAL A 172 26.32 9.60 -13.65
CA VAL A 172 26.06 8.21 -14.06
C VAL A 172 25.02 8.18 -15.18
N VAL A 173 23.99 9.02 -15.08
CA VAL A 173 22.91 9.16 -16.06
C VAL A 173 23.42 9.63 -17.43
N SER A 174 24.45 10.50 -17.46
CA SER A 174 25.05 11.00 -18.70
C SER A 174 25.75 9.91 -19.54
N ARG A 175 26.13 8.78 -18.92
CA ARG A 175 26.76 7.62 -19.61
C ARG A 175 25.74 6.72 -20.32
N LEU A 176 24.46 6.93 -20.06
CA LEU A 176 23.36 6.15 -20.62
C LEU A 176 22.68 6.91 -21.77
N SER A 177 22.29 6.18 -22.81
CA SER A 177 21.39 6.69 -23.84
C SER A 177 20.00 6.97 -23.27
N GLU A 178 19.19 7.76 -23.96
CA GLU A 178 17.84 8.12 -23.52
C GLU A 178 16.97 6.90 -23.16
N ARG A 179 16.94 5.90 -24.05
CA ARG A 179 16.25 4.61 -23.80
C ARG A 179 16.80 3.88 -22.57
N GLU A 180 18.11 3.89 -22.37
CA GLU A 180 18.74 3.24 -21.21
C GLU A 180 18.47 4.00 -19.90
N ARG A 181 18.34 5.33 -19.95
CA ARG A 181 17.94 6.15 -18.80
C ARG A 181 16.52 5.83 -18.35
N ASP A 182 15.59 5.70 -19.30
CA ASP A 182 14.21 5.33 -18.97
C ASP A 182 14.14 3.96 -18.34
N LEU A 183 14.85 2.96 -18.91
CA LEU A 183 14.97 1.64 -18.29
C LEU A 183 15.60 1.72 -16.89
N ALA A 184 16.70 2.47 -16.72
CA ALA A 184 17.35 2.63 -15.41
C ALA A 184 16.41 3.25 -14.37
N ARG A 185 15.61 4.25 -14.77
CA ARG A 185 14.60 4.88 -13.89
C ARG A 185 13.55 3.87 -13.45
N TYR A 186 12.95 3.13 -14.38
CA TYR A 186 11.99 2.08 -14.02
C TYR A 186 12.61 0.97 -13.17
N ILE A 187 13.89 0.67 -13.39
CA ILE A 187 14.63 -0.29 -12.58
C ILE A 187 14.77 0.19 -11.13
N CYS A 188 15.13 1.47 -10.95
CA CYS A 188 15.18 2.14 -9.65
C CYS A 188 13.80 2.19 -8.98
N CYS A 189 12.72 2.39 -9.75
CA CYS A 189 11.34 2.29 -9.27
C CYS A 189 10.88 0.85 -8.97
N GLY A 190 11.76 -0.15 -9.11
CA GLY A 190 11.48 -1.53 -8.69
C GLY A 190 10.63 -2.33 -9.67
N LEU A 191 10.35 -1.82 -10.87
CA LEU A 191 9.55 -2.53 -11.86
C LEU A 191 10.27 -3.79 -12.36
N SER A 192 9.57 -4.92 -12.40
CA SER A 192 10.11 -6.14 -13.03
C SER A 192 10.34 -5.93 -14.53
N ASP A 193 11.25 -6.69 -15.13
CA ASP A 193 11.55 -6.62 -16.58
C ASP A 193 10.26 -6.79 -17.45
N LYS A 194 9.30 -7.60 -16.99
CA LYS A 194 7.98 -7.76 -17.64
C LYS A 194 7.08 -6.53 -17.47
N ALA A 195 7.17 -5.84 -16.35
CA ALA A 195 6.46 -4.58 -16.14
C ALA A 195 7.08 -3.46 -17.00
N ILE A 196 8.40 -3.38 -17.06
CA ILE A 196 9.14 -2.42 -17.90
C ILE A 196 8.79 -2.63 -19.39
N ALA A 197 8.73 -3.88 -19.85
CA ALA A 197 8.34 -4.22 -21.22
C ALA A 197 6.95 -3.67 -21.57
N ARG A 198 5.99 -3.81 -20.65
CA ARG A 198 4.63 -3.29 -20.82
C ARG A 198 4.60 -1.76 -20.84
N GLU A 199 5.32 -1.12 -19.91
CA GLU A 199 5.35 0.34 -19.77
C GLU A 199 5.99 1.01 -21.00
N LEU A 200 7.05 0.41 -21.54
CA LEU A 200 7.76 0.93 -22.71
C LEU A 200 7.18 0.44 -24.04
N HIS A 201 6.13 -0.38 -24.02
CA HIS A 201 5.55 -1.02 -25.21
C HIS A 201 6.58 -1.72 -26.09
N ILE A 202 7.53 -2.44 -25.47
CA ILE A 202 8.58 -3.21 -26.16
C ILE A 202 8.58 -4.67 -25.70
N GLU A 203 9.23 -5.54 -26.48
CA GLU A 203 9.37 -6.93 -26.06
C GLU A 203 10.24 -7.10 -24.82
N PHE A 204 9.89 -8.11 -24.01
CA PHE A 204 10.69 -8.54 -22.86
C PHE A 204 12.14 -8.90 -23.23
N SER A 205 12.34 -9.50 -24.41
CA SER A 205 13.66 -9.79 -24.98
C SER A 205 14.51 -8.52 -25.11
N THR A 206 13.90 -7.46 -25.63
CA THR A 206 14.53 -6.15 -25.88
C THR A 206 14.89 -5.47 -24.56
N VAL A 207 14.02 -5.54 -23.55
CA VAL A 207 14.32 -5.06 -22.19
C VAL A 207 15.59 -5.72 -21.65
N ARG A 208 15.69 -7.06 -21.70
CA ARG A 208 16.88 -7.79 -21.20
C ARG A 208 18.16 -7.43 -21.96
N THR A 209 18.06 -7.19 -23.27
CA THR A 209 19.19 -6.70 -24.07
C THR A 209 19.66 -5.32 -23.60
N HIS A 210 18.75 -4.37 -23.38
CA HIS A 210 19.09 -3.04 -22.87
C HIS A 210 19.67 -3.09 -21.45
N ILE A 211 19.09 -3.90 -20.55
CA ILE A 211 19.64 -4.10 -19.20
C ILE A 211 21.07 -4.64 -19.25
N SER A 212 21.33 -5.59 -20.14
CA SER A 212 22.68 -6.15 -20.32
C SER A 212 23.69 -5.11 -20.82
N LYS A 213 23.25 -4.18 -21.68
CA LYS A 213 24.08 -3.04 -22.13
C LYS A 213 24.35 -2.06 -20.99
N ILE A 214 23.35 -1.74 -20.18
CA ILE A 214 23.48 -0.88 -19.00
C ILE A 214 24.49 -1.48 -18.02
N PHE A 215 24.39 -2.78 -17.72
CA PHE A 215 25.32 -3.49 -16.85
C PHE A 215 26.76 -3.38 -17.33
N LYS A 216 27.00 -3.56 -18.63
CA LYS A 216 28.32 -3.40 -19.23
C LYS A 216 28.83 -1.95 -19.15
N LYS A 217 27.98 -0.97 -19.45
CA LYS A 217 28.34 0.47 -19.44
C LYS A 217 28.70 0.98 -18.04
N LEU A 218 28.01 0.48 -17.02
CA LEU A 218 28.20 0.91 -15.64
C LEU A 218 29.10 -0.05 -14.84
N ASN A 219 29.66 -1.08 -15.48
CA ASN A 219 30.50 -2.09 -14.86
C ASN A 219 29.87 -2.76 -13.62
N VAL A 220 28.58 -3.08 -13.72
CA VAL A 220 27.81 -3.75 -12.65
C VAL A 220 27.36 -5.14 -13.11
N SER A 221 27.26 -6.07 -12.17
CA SER A 221 27.00 -7.49 -12.46
C SER A 221 25.55 -7.90 -12.24
N ASN A 222 24.77 -7.09 -11.50
CA ASN A 222 23.39 -7.40 -11.19
C ASN A 222 22.55 -6.15 -10.93
N ARG A 223 21.23 -6.36 -10.91
CA ARG A 223 20.22 -5.32 -10.74
C ARG A 223 20.39 -4.53 -9.44
N THR A 224 20.76 -5.21 -8.35
CA THR A 224 20.98 -4.56 -7.05
C THR A 224 22.18 -3.62 -7.08
N GLN A 225 23.27 -4.03 -7.73
CA GLN A 225 24.46 -3.20 -7.94
C GLN A 225 24.18 -2.03 -8.88
N LEU A 226 23.39 -2.23 -9.95
CA LEU A 226 22.94 -1.15 -10.81
C LEU A 226 22.21 -0.07 -10.01
N VAL A 227 21.24 -0.49 -9.21
CA VAL A 227 20.49 0.40 -8.33
C VAL A 227 21.44 1.12 -7.37
N LYS A 228 22.35 0.40 -6.71
CA LYS A 228 23.34 1.01 -5.81
C LYS A 228 24.19 2.08 -6.52
N CYS A 229 24.71 1.76 -7.71
CA CYS A 229 25.52 2.67 -8.53
C CYS A 229 24.76 3.91 -9.02
N LEU A 230 23.44 3.82 -9.20
CA LEU A 230 22.62 4.96 -9.61
C LEU A 230 22.28 5.90 -8.43
N ILE A 231 22.49 5.47 -7.19
CA ILE A 231 22.03 6.16 -5.96
C ILE A 231 23.17 6.55 -4.99
N GLU A 232 24.34 5.91 -5.02
CA GLU A 232 25.53 6.35 -4.27
C GLU A 232 26.34 7.37 -5.09
N GLU A 233 26.94 8.45 -4.55
CA GLU A 233 27.06 8.97 -3.17
C GLU A 233 27.48 10.46 -3.24
N ARG A 234 26.72 11.41 -2.64
CA ARG A 234 27.32 12.66 -2.14
C ARG A 234 28.07 12.35 -0.84
N GLN A 235 29.17 11.63 -0.94
CA GLN A 235 30.28 11.76 -0.02
C GLN A 235 31.51 12.05 -0.86
N THR A 236 31.76 13.33 -1.09
CA THR A 236 33.06 13.75 -1.60
C THR A 236 33.44 15.04 -0.90
N SER A 237 34.42 14.86 0.01
CA SER A 237 35.31 15.83 0.65
C SER A 237 34.74 16.80 1.69
#